data_AF-A0A967GEK4-F1
#
_entry.id   AF-A0A967GEK4-F1
#
_cell.length_a   1.000
_cell.length_b   1.000
_cell.length_c   1.000
_cell.angle_alpha   90.00
_cell.angle_beta   90.00
_cell.angle_gamma   90.00
#
_symmetry.space_group_name_H-M   'P 1'
#
loop_
_entity.id
_entity.type
_entity.pdbx_description
1 polymer ?
#
loop_
_entity_poly.entity_id
_entity_poly.type
_entity_poly.pdbx_seq_one_letter_code
_entity_poly.pdbx_strand_id
1 'polypeptide(L)'
;PFSALLKAVGPTREARYVKMTTFFRPEQAVRQGEKPWFGPGEPWPYTEGLTLAEAMNELTLLTVGIYGHVLPKQHGAPIRLIVPWKYGFKNIKSIVKIELTDEQPATFWNTLAPSEYGFVSNVNPKVPHPRWSQAFERDIGTRRRKPTLPYNGYGEQVAGLYRA
;
A
#
# COMPACT_ATOMS: atom_id res chain seq x y z
N PRO A 1 14.15 7.02 -1.61
CA PRO A 1 12.89 7.46 -0.96
C PRO A 1 11.88 7.97 -1.99
N PHE A 2 10.58 7.76 -1.78
CA PHE A 2 9.54 8.26 -2.70
C PHE A 2 9.50 9.78 -2.74
N SER A 3 9.76 10.43 -1.60
CA SER A 3 9.84 11.89 -1.48
C SER A 3 10.82 12.55 -2.44
N ALA A 4 11.88 11.87 -2.88
CA ALA A 4 12.82 12.40 -3.87
C ALA A 4 12.16 12.60 -5.24
N LEU A 5 11.34 11.64 -5.70
CA LEU A 5 10.57 11.77 -6.94
C LEU A 5 9.52 12.87 -6.80
N LEU A 6 8.81 12.92 -5.67
CA LEU A 6 7.80 13.93 -5.43
C LEU A 6 8.40 15.34 -5.46
N LYS A 7 9.52 15.56 -4.77
CA LYS A 7 10.23 16.85 -4.80
C LYS A 7 10.66 17.24 -6.22
N ALA A 8 11.10 16.28 -7.02
CA ALA A 8 11.52 16.54 -8.41
C ALA A 8 10.38 16.99 -9.32
N VAL A 9 9.15 16.48 -9.10
CA VAL A 9 7.98 16.88 -9.89
C VAL A 9 7.27 18.13 -9.35
N GLY A 10 7.61 18.58 -8.14
CA GLY A 10 7.09 19.81 -7.54
C GLY A 10 5.56 19.81 -7.35
N PRO A 11 5.01 19.15 -6.32
CA PRO A 11 3.57 19.11 -6.07
C PRO A 11 3.01 20.51 -5.94
N THR A 12 1.83 20.75 -6.53
CA THR A 12 1.13 22.02 -6.35
C THR A 12 0.66 22.18 -4.90
N ARG A 13 0.27 23.41 -4.53
CA ARG A 13 -0.21 23.70 -3.16
C ARG A 13 -1.56 23.05 -2.86
N GLU A 14 -2.27 22.58 -3.88
CA GLU A 14 -3.58 21.94 -3.79
C GLU A 14 -3.45 20.43 -3.59
N ALA A 15 -2.32 19.82 -3.98
CA ALA A 15 -2.11 18.38 -3.82
C ALA A 15 -2.20 17.97 -2.33
N ARG A 16 -3.02 16.96 -2.03
CA ARG A 16 -3.24 16.40 -0.69
C ARG A 16 -2.95 14.91 -0.62
N TYR A 17 -3.07 14.22 -1.75
CA TYR A 17 -2.92 12.77 -1.86
C TYR A 17 -2.07 12.38 -3.07
N VAL A 18 -1.59 11.15 -3.02
CA VAL A 18 -0.96 10.46 -4.15
C VAL A 18 -1.82 9.25 -4.49
N LYS A 19 -2.23 9.13 -5.75
CA LYS A 19 -2.87 7.94 -6.31
C LYS A 19 -1.89 7.19 -7.19
N MET A 20 -1.83 5.88 -7.03
CA MET A 20 -0.98 4.99 -7.81
C MET A 20 -1.84 3.92 -8.49
N THR A 21 -1.45 3.54 -9.70
CA THR A 21 -2.15 2.53 -10.50
C THR A 21 -1.17 1.49 -11.02
N THR A 22 -1.50 0.21 -10.84
CA THR A 22 -0.80 -0.95 -11.40
C THR A 22 -1.15 -1.14 -12.88
N PHE A 23 -0.29 -1.83 -13.64
CA PHE A 23 -0.61 -2.23 -15.01
C PHE A 23 -1.93 -3.00 -15.13
N PHE A 24 -2.58 -2.90 -16.28
CA PHE A 24 -3.74 -3.69 -16.67
C PHE A 24 -3.46 -4.38 -18.00
N ARG A 25 -3.28 -5.70 -17.97
CA ARG A 25 -2.97 -6.57 -19.11
C ARG A 25 -3.60 -7.94 -18.89
N PRO A 26 -4.93 -8.08 -18.98
CA PRO A 26 -5.64 -9.34 -18.73
C PRO A 26 -5.17 -10.50 -19.63
N GLU A 27 -4.58 -10.21 -20.78
CA GLU A 27 -3.97 -11.21 -21.67
C GLU A 27 -2.65 -11.81 -21.13
N GLN A 28 -1.98 -11.12 -20.20
CA GLN A 28 -0.74 -11.58 -19.54
C GLN A 28 -0.98 -11.96 -18.07
N ALA A 29 -1.82 -11.20 -17.39
CA ALA A 29 -2.24 -11.40 -16.01
C ALA A 29 -3.73 -11.75 -15.98
N VAL A 30 -4.04 -12.99 -16.35
CA VAL A 30 -5.41 -13.49 -16.62
C VAL A 30 -6.44 -13.16 -15.54
N ARG A 31 -6.03 -13.17 -14.26
CA ARG A 31 -6.90 -12.84 -13.12
C ARG A 31 -7.45 -11.42 -13.15
N GLN A 32 -6.79 -10.49 -13.85
CA GLN A 32 -7.29 -9.11 -14.00
C GLN A 32 -8.57 -9.03 -14.86
N GLY A 33 -8.79 -10.02 -15.73
CA GLY A 33 -9.97 -10.11 -16.58
C GLY A 33 -11.02 -11.10 -16.09
N GLU A 34 -10.77 -11.80 -14.98
CA GLU A 34 -11.71 -12.76 -14.42
C GLU A 34 -12.95 -12.04 -13.90
N LYS A 35 -14.12 -12.46 -14.41
CA LYS A 35 -15.42 -12.02 -13.89
C LYS A 35 -16.02 -13.18 -13.11
N PRO A 36 -16.34 -13.00 -11.82
CA PRO A 36 -16.99 -14.05 -11.06
C PRO A 36 -18.39 -14.30 -11.62
N TRP A 37 -18.85 -15.55 -11.53
CA TRP A 37 -20.19 -15.94 -11.97
C TRP A 37 -21.30 -15.29 -11.12
N PHE A 38 -20.99 -14.91 -9.87
CA PHE A 38 -21.89 -14.19 -8.97
C PHE A 38 -21.13 -13.06 -8.24
N GLY A 39 -21.80 -11.92 -8.01
CA GLY A 39 -21.26 -10.78 -7.26
C GLY A 39 -20.50 -9.75 -8.12
N PRO A 40 -20.14 -8.58 -7.54
CA PRO A 40 -19.31 -7.61 -8.23
C PRO A 40 -17.91 -8.18 -8.46
N GLY A 41 -17.35 -7.96 -9.65
CA GLY A 41 -15.98 -8.33 -9.96
C GLY A 41 -14.95 -7.51 -9.17
N GLU A 42 -13.71 -7.97 -9.18
CA GLU A 42 -12.59 -7.23 -8.61
C GLU A 42 -12.34 -5.93 -9.41
N PRO A 43 -12.11 -4.77 -8.75
CA PRO A 43 -12.02 -3.48 -9.43
C PRO A 43 -10.64 -3.24 -10.05
N TRP A 44 -10.20 -4.14 -10.96
CA TRP A 44 -8.93 -3.99 -11.67
C TRP A 44 -8.93 -2.76 -12.60
N PRO A 45 -7.76 -2.10 -12.83
CA PRO A 45 -6.45 -2.38 -12.24
C PRO A 45 -6.35 -2.09 -10.74
N TYR A 46 -5.35 -2.67 -10.09
CA TYR A 46 -5.07 -2.35 -8.69
C TYR A 46 -4.72 -0.86 -8.56
N THR A 47 -5.47 -0.16 -7.72
CA THR A 47 -5.23 1.24 -7.35
C THR A 47 -4.95 1.36 -5.87
N GLU A 48 -4.09 2.30 -5.50
CA GLU A 48 -3.77 2.57 -4.11
C GLU A 48 -3.45 4.04 -3.89
N GLY A 49 -3.50 4.49 -2.65
CA GLY A 49 -3.24 5.89 -2.33
C GLY A 49 -2.62 6.14 -0.96
N LEU A 50 -1.96 7.28 -0.84
CA LEU A 50 -1.39 7.80 0.39
C LEU A 50 -1.77 9.28 0.54
N THR A 51 -1.77 9.80 1.76
CA THR A 51 -1.68 11.26 1.90
C THR A 51 -0.33 11.75 1.38
N LEU A 52 -0.25 13.00 0.95
CA LEU A 52 1.01 13.57 0.49
C LEU A 52 2.07 13.56 1.61
N ALA A 53 1.66 13.76 2.87
CA ALA A 53 2.55 13.67 4.03
C ALA A 53 3.14 12.26 4.21
N GLU A 54 2.32 11.21 4.05
CA GLU A 54 2.79 9.82 4.10
C GLU A 54 3.75 9.49 2.95
N ALA A 55 3.42 9.96 1.74
CA ALA A 55 4.26 9.75 0.56
C ALA A 55 5.60 10.50 0.66
N MET A 56 5.62 11.64 1.37
CA MET A 56 6.81 12.44 1.63
C MET A 56 7.66 11.94 2.81
N ASN A 57 7.16 11.01 3.63
CA ASN A 57 7.91 10.43 4.72
C ASN A 57 9.15 9.67 4.20
N GLU A 58 10.27 9.77 4.93
CA GLU A 58 11.55 9.16 4.52
C GLU A 58 11.51 7.63 4.43
N LEU A 59 10.63 6.98 5.19
CA LEU A 59 10.45 5.53 5.21
C LEU A 59 9.58 5.02 4.05
N THR A 60 8.91 5.90 3.31
CA THR A 60 8.16 5.51 2.11
C THR A 60 9.12 5.37 0.93
N LEU A 61 9.19 4.17 0.34
CA LEU A 61 10.14 3.84 -0.71
C LEU A 61 9.43 3.47 -2.01
N LEU A 62 9.96 3.97 -3.12
CA LEU A 62 9.83 3.33 -4.42
C LEU A 62 10.97 2.32 -4.54
N THR A 63 10.62 1.04 -4.54
CA THR A 63 11.57 -0.07 -4.50
C THR A 63 11.70 -0.69 -5.88
N VAL A 64 12.96 -0.91 -6.29
CA VAL A 64 13.34 -1.51 -7.59
C VAL A 64 14.19 -2.77 -7.46
N GLY A 65 14.62 -3.11 -6.22
CA GLY A 65 15.42 -4.30 -5.95
C GLY A 65 15.14 -4.94 -4.60
N ILE A 66 15.62 -6.17 -4.43
CA ILE A 66 15.57 -6.95 -3.19
C ILE A 66 16.81 -7.87 -3.13
N TYR A 67 17.43 -7.99 -1.96
CA TYR A 67 18.64 -8.83 -1.75
C TYR A 67 19.77 -8.60 -2.78
N GLY A 68 20.02 -7.35 -3.17
CA GLY A 68 21.09 -7.01 -4.13
C GLY A 68 20.75 -7.24 -5.61
N HIS A 69 19.52 -7.69 -5.92
CA HIS A 69 19.05 -7.92 -7.28
C HIS A 69 17.88 -7.01 -7.65
N VAL A 70 17.62 -6.86 -8.95
CA VAL A 70 16.37 -6.25 -9.45
C VAL A 70 15.16 -7.03 -8.94
N LEU A 71 14.03 -6.35 -8.75
CA LEU A 71 12.82 -7.01 -8.26
C LEU A 71 12.40 -8.17 -9.19
N PRO A 72 12.14 -9.35 -8.65
CA PRO A 72 11.44 -10.40 -9.39
C PRO A 72 9.98 -10.02 -9.67
N LYS A 73 9.39 -10.57 -10.74
CA LYS A 73 8.00 -10.27 -11.17
C LYS A 73 6.98 -10.47 -10.06
N GLN A 74 7.11 -11.54 -9.26
CA GLN A 74 6.21 -11.84 -8.13
C GLN A 74 6.23 -10.78 -7.02
N HIS A 75 7.34 -10.03 -6.91
CA HIS A 75 7.47 -8.94 -5.97
C HIS A 75 6.97 -7.59 -6.52
N GLY A 76 6.49 -7.54 -7.77
CA GLY A 76 5.92 -6.33 -8.36
C GLY A 76 6.91 -5.51 -9.17
N ALA A 77 7.83 -6.16 -9.86
CA ALA A 77 8.75 -5.50 -10.79
C ALA A 77 8.02 -4.65 -11.85
N PRO A 78 8.68 -3.62 -12.43
CA PRO A 78 10.03 -3.15 -12.10
C PRO A 78 10.06 -2.22 -10.87
N ILE A 79 8.91 -1.67 -10.47
CA ILE A 79 8.78 -0.69 -9.40
C ILE A 79 7.56 -0.99 -8.53
N ARG A 80 7.75 -1.00 -7.22
CA ARG A 80 6.70 -1.16 -6.22
C ARG A 80 6.81 -0.10 -5.13
N LEU A 81 5.73 0.08 -4.38
CA LEU A 81 5.74 0.86 -3.16
C LEU A 81 6.12 -0.02 -1.95
N ILE A 82 6.79 0.59 -0.97
CA ILE A 82 6.97 0.08 0.39
C ILE A 82 6.66 1.20 1.39
N VAL A 83 5.72 0.94 2.29
CA VAL A 83 5.31 1.79 3.42
C VAL A 83 5.34 0.91 4.67
N PRO A 84 6.46 0.87 5.40
CA PRO A 84 6.74 -0.23 6.32
C PRO A 84 5.85 -0.28 7.56
N TRP A 85 5.16 0.82 7.90
CA TRP A 85 4.26 0.91 9.05
C TRP A 85 2.78 0.60 8.73
N LYS A 86 2.46 0.32 7.46
CA LYS A 86 1.11 0.01 6.99
C LYS A 86 0.96 -1.47 6.63
N TYR A 87 -0.28 -1.95 6.60
CA TYR A 87 -0.57 -3.31 6.15
C TYR A 87 -0.15 -3.55 4.70
N GLY A 88 0.16 -4.81 4.38
CA GLY A 88 0.78 -5.22 3.12
C GLY A 88 0.08 -4.73 1.85
N PHE A 89 -1.25 -4.61 1.86
CA PHE A 89 -2.02 -4.20 0.70
C PHE A 89 -1.77 -2.74 0.27
N LYS A 90 -1.31 -1.87 1.18
CA LYS A 90 -0.92 -0.51 0.81
C LYS A 90 0.30 -0.47 -0.10
N ASN A 91 1.08 -1.55 -0.15
CA ASN A 91 2.31 -1.67 -0.93
C ASN A 91 2.03 -2.14 -2.37
N ILE A 92 1.46 -1.23 -3.16
CA ILE A 92 1.11 -1.46 -4.57
C ILE A 92 2.32 -1.93 -5.40
N LYS A 93 2.06 -2.86 -6.32
CA LYS A 93 3.06 -3.53 -7.18
C LYS A 93 2.99 -3.01 -8.62
N SER A 94 4.10 -3.07 -9.33
CA SER A 94 4.16 -2.83 -10.79
C SER A 94 3.46 -1.55 -11.21
N ILE A 95 3.85 -0.44 -10.56
CA ILE A 95 3.22 0.88 -10.73
C ILE A 95 3.50 1.40 -12.15
N VAL A 96 2.44 1.83 -12.84
CA VAL A 96 2.52 2.45 -14.18
C VAL A 96 2.09 3.91 -14.20
N LYS A 97 1.36 4.36 -13.16
CA LYS A 97 0.89 5.75 -13.06
C LYS A 97 0.96 6.22 -11.60
N ILE A 98 1.40 7.46 -11.41
CA ILE A 98 1.37 8.19 -10.15
C ILE A 98 0.70 9.53 -10.43
N GLU A 99 -0.34 9.87 -9.67
CA GLU A 99 -1.13 11.09 -9.81
C GLU A 99 -1.15 11.81 -8.46
N LEU A 100 -1.06 13.15 -8.49
CA LEU A 100 -1.25 13.98 -7.32
C LEU A 100 -2.66 14.55 -7.36
N THR A 101 -3.42 14.38 -6.29
CA THR A 101 -4.83 14.78 -6.22
C THR A 101 -5.11 15.56 -4.94
N ASP A 102 -6.10 16.44 -4.97
CA ASP A 102 -6.64 17.15 -3.81
C ASP A 102 -7.69 16.32 -3.06
N GLU A 103 -8.39 15.43 -3.77
CA GLU A 103 -9.35 14.49 -3.20
C GLU A 103 -8.72 13.13 -2.83
N GLN A 104 -9.24 12.49 -1.77
CA GLN A 104 -8.81 11.17 -1.34
C GLN A 104 -9.19 10.11 -2.40
N PRO A 105 -8.22 9.42 -3.03
CA PRO A 105 -8.54 8.46 -4.07
C PRO A 105 -9.16 7.18 -3.50
N ALA A 106 -10.03 6.53 -4.27
CA ALA A 106 -10.46 5.17 -4.01
C ALA A 106 -9.29 4.17 -4.14
N THR A 107 -9.28 3.15 -3.29
CA THR A 107 -8.21 2.14 -3.21
C THR A 107 -8.80 0.74 -3.34
N PHE A 108 -8.09 -0.18 -3.98
CA PHE A 108 -8.63 -1.47 -4.40
C PHE A 108 -9.35 -2.26 -3.29
N TRP A 109 -8.71 -2.46 -2.13
CA TRP A 109 -9.32 -3.22 -1.03
C TRP A 109 -10.42 -2.46 -0.29
N ASN A 110 -10.32 -1.14 -0.17
CA ASN A 110 -11.39 -0.33 0.41
C ASN A 110 -12.63 -0.31 -0.49
N THR A 111 -12.46 -0.32 -1.82
CA THR A 111 -13.57 -0.47 -2.76
C THR A 111 -14.19 -1.86 -2.70
N LEU A 112 -13.37 -2.91 -2.60
CA LEU A 112 -13.84 -4.29 -2.59
C LEU A 112 -14.54 -4.68 -1.28
N ALA A 113 -14.01 -4.23 -0.14
CA ALA A 113 -14.53 -4.55 1.19
C ALA A 113 -14.31 -3.37 2.16
N PRO A 114 -15.13 -2.30 2.04
CA PRO A 114 -14.96 -1.07 2.82
C PRO A 114 -15.10 -1.25 4.33
N SER A 115 -15.84 -2.27 4.77
CA SER A 115 -15.99 -2.64 6.19
C SER A 115 -14.75 -3.32 6.79
N GLU A 116 -13.82 -3.77 5.95
CA GLU A 116 -12.63 -4.52 6.36
C GLU A 116 -11.34 -3.71 6.21
N TYR A 117 -11.24 -2.92 5.15
CA TYR A 117 -10.01 -2.21 4.78
C TYR A 117 -10.28 -0.71 4.65
N GLY A 118 -9.79 0.08 5.60
CA GLY A 118 -9.83 1.55 5.53
C GLY A 118 -8.68 2.14 4.71
N PHE A 119 -8.75 3.44 4.40
CA PHE A 119 -7.72 4.14 3.61
C PHE A 119 -6.35 4.23 4.33
N VAL A 120 -6.34 4.58 5.62
CA VAL A 120 -5.08 4.82 6.36
C VAL A 120 -4.31 3.52 6.59
N SER A 121 -4.97 2.48 7.10
CA SER A 121 -4.42 1.11 7.24
C SER A 121 -3.07 0.99 7.96
N ASN A 122 -2.82 1.84 8.98
CA ASN A 122 -1.65 1.68 9.84
C ASN A 122 -1.72 0.34 10.59
N VAL A 123 -0.59 -0.34 10.76
CA VAL A 123 -0.52 -1.55 11.58
C VAL A 123 -0.83 -1.17 13.02
N ASN A 124 -1.90 -1.76 13.56
CA ASN A 124 -2.36 -1.45 14.91
C ASN A 124 -2.88 -2.73 15.61
N PRO A 125 -2.15 -3.27 16.61
CA PRO A 125 -2.55 -4.50 17.30
C PRO A 125 -3.86 -4.38 18.08
N LYS A 126 -4.30 -3.15 18.40
CA LYS A 126 -5.51 -2.88 19.18
C LYS A 126 -6.77 -2.82 18.33
N VAL A 127 -6.64 -2.73 17.01
CA VAL A 127 -7.78 -2.67 16.07
C VAL A 127 -7.84 -4.01 15.33
N PRO A 128 -8.78 -4.91 15.69
CA PRO A 128 -8.92 -6.18 15.01
C PRO A 128 -9.46 -5.97 13.59
N HIS A 129 -9.17 -6.93 12.72
CA HIS A 129 -9.91 -7.09 11.47
C HIS A 129 -11.28 -7.70 11.80
N PRO A 130 -12.37 -7.43 11.05
CA PRO A 130 -13.70 -8.00 11.34
C PRO A 130 -13.74 -9.52 11.50
N ARG A 131 -12.79 -10.23 10.89
CA ARG A 131 -12.70 -11.70 10.89
C ARG A 131 -11.58 -12.29 11.73
N TRP A 132 -10.63 -11.50 12.24
CA TRP A 132 -9.51 -12.01 13.05
C TRP A 132 -8.83 -10.92 13.89
N SER A 133 -8.15 -11.35 14.95
CA SER A 133 -7.33 -10.44 15.78
C SER A 133 -6.03 -10.04 15.07
N GLN A 134 -5.66 -8.76 15.19
CA GLN A 134 -4.38 -8.21 14.73
C GLN A 134 -3.31 -8.14 15.84
N ALA A 135 -3.62 -8.62 17.05
CA ALA A 135 -2.73 -8.52 18.21
C ALA A 135 -1.44 -9.35 18.08
N PHE A 136 -1.46 -10.38 17.23
CA PHE A 136 -0.32 -11.25 16.97
C PHE A 136 -0.17 -11.53 15.48
N GLU A 137 1.07 -11.74 15.06
CA GLU A 137 1.44 -12.12 13.72
C GLU A 137 2.28 -13.41 13.72
N ARG A 138 2.41 -14.02 12.55
CA ARG A 138 3.25 -15.21 12.35
C ARG A 138 4.45 -14.83 11.50
N ASP A 139 5.63 -15.01 12.06
CA ASP A 139 6.89 -14.83 11.35
C ASP A 139 7.04 -15.88 10.24
N ILE A 140 7.37 -15.46 9.02
CA ILE A 140 7.41 -16.38 7.86
C ILE A 140 8.61 -17.33 7.93
N GLY A 141 9.75 -16.89 8.47
CA GLY A 141 10.98 -17.69 8.52
C GLY A 141 10.93 -18.73 9.64
N THR A 142 10.53 -18.32 10.84
CA THR A 142 10.51 -19.20 12.03
C THR A 142 9.17 -19.89 12.26
N ARG A 143 8.10 -19.42 11.60
CA ARG A 143 6.69 -19.83 11.81
C ARG A 143 6.16 -19.59 13.22
N ARG A 144 6.93 -18.92 14.08
CA ARG A 144 6.51 -18.59 15.44
C ARG A 144 5.53 -17.44 15.44
N ARG A 145 4.59 -17.50 16.38
CA ARG A 145 3.67 -16.40 16.68
C ARG A 145 4.38 -15.39 17.56
N LYS A 146 4.26 -14.10 17.25
CA LYS A 146 4.80 -12.99 18.04
C LYS A 146 3.78 -11.84 18.14
N PRO A 147 3.85 -10.99 19.17
CA PRO A 147 2.99 -9.81 19.25
C PRO A 147 3.23 -8.85 18.08
N THR A 148 2.15 -8.32 17.51
CA THR A 148 2.23 -7.28 16.48
C THR A 148 2.58 -5.95 17.13
N LEU A 149 3.56 -5.23 16.58
CA LEU A 149 3.96 -3.92 17.10
C LEU A 149 3.10 -2.79 16.52
N PRO A 150 2.75 -1.74 17.29
CA PRO A 150 2.14 -0.53 16.74
C PRO A 150 3.03 0.07 15.64
N TYR A 151 2.42 0.49 14.53
CA TYR A 151 3.13 1.00 13.36
C TYR A 151 4.20 0.03 12.83
N ASN A 152 4.02 -1.27 13.07
CA ASN A 152 4.99 -2.31 12.72
C ASN A 152 6.41 -2.05 13.29
N GLY A 153 6.49 -1.37 14.45
CA GLY A 153 7.76 -1.01 15.10
C GLY A 153 8.30 0.37 14.74
N TYR A 154 7.67 1.11 13.82
CA TYR A 154 8.13 2.43 13.36
C TYR A 154 7.43 3.60 14.07
N GLY A 155 6.94 3.38 15.29
CA GLY A 155 6.12 4.35 16.01
C GLY A 155 6.82 5.69 16.24
N GLU A 156 8.09 5.67 16.62
CA GLU A 156 8.89 6.88 16.88
C GLU A 156 9.02 7.77 15.63
N GLN A 157 9.09 7.16 14.45
CA GLN A 157 9.32 7.84 13.17
C GLN A 157 8.02 8.34 12.54
N VAL A 158 6.89 7.66 12.76
CA VAL A 158 5.66 7.92 11.99
C VAL A 158 4.46 8.36 12.80
N ALA A 159 4.44 8.17 14.14
CA ALA A 159 3.29 8.55 14.95
C ALA A 159 2.98 10.06 14.84
N GLY A 160 4.00 10.89 14.60
CA GLY A 160 3.84 12.33 14.38
C GLY A 160 2.96 12.71 13.20
N LEU A 161 2.84 11.86 12.18
CA LEU A 161 1.98 12.09 11.01
C LEU A 161 0.49 11.99 11.34
N TYR A 162 0.15 11.41 12.49
CA TYR A 162 -1.21 11.02 12.88
C TYR A 162 -1.67 11.68 14.18
N ARG A 163 -0.88 12.62 14.72
CA ARG A 163 -1.30 13.43 15.87
C ARG A 163 -2.26 14.51 15.38
N ALA A 164 -3.40 14.63 16.06
CA ALA A 164 -4.33 15.74 15.91
C ALA A 164 -3.78 16.99 16.60
#